data_AF-A0A962G0G2-F1
#
_entry.id   AF-A0A962G0G2-F1
#
_cell.length_a   1.000
_cell.length_b   1.000
_cell.length_c   1.000
_cell.angle_alpha   90.00
_cell.angle_beta   90.00
_cell.angle_gamma   90.00
#
_symmetry.space_group_name_H-M   'P 1'
#
loop_
_entity.id
_entity.type
_entity.pdbx_description
1 polymer ?
#
loop_
_entity_poly.entity_id
_entity_poly.type
_entity_poly.pdbx_seq_one_letter_code
_entity_poly.pdbx_strand_id
1 'polypeptide(L)'
;MPDFLLKDIDSSIADRVKRLARERDWPINDVFLHLIKQALGMENPDPPMPGDIARLAGTWEDDESKALAEAMNALKGLPDDQPY
;
A
#
# COMPACT_ATOMS: atom_id res chain seq x y z
N MET A 1 -2.71 21.95 21.26
CA MET A 1 -2.37 20.89 20.29
C MET A 1 -1.69 19.81 21.12
N PRO A 2 -2.20 18.58 21.20
CA PRO A 2 -1.54 17.54 21.99
C PRO A 2 -0.21 17.19 21.32
N ASP A 3 0.90 17.39 22.04
CA ASP A 3 2.22 16.97 21.59
C ASP A 3 2.35 15.46 21.79
N PHE A 4 2.56 14.73 20.70
CA PHE A 4 2.72 13.28 20.73
C PHE A 4 4.20 12.93 20.53
N LEU A 5 4.76 12.20 21.49
CA LEU A 5 6.15 11.74 21.41
C LEU A 5 6.16 10.23 21.18
N LEU A 6 6.52 9.84 19.96
CA LEU A 6 6.70 8.44 19.61
C LEU A 6 8.13 8.01 19.97
N LYS A 7 8.25 7.05 20.89
CA LYS A 7 9.52 6.47 21.36
C LYS A 7 9.63 5.01 20.99
N ASP A 8 10.84 4.47 21.10
CA ASP A 8 11.14 3.04 20.93
C ASP A 8 10.68 2.49 19.57
N ILE A 9 10.71 3.33 18.54
CA ILE A 9 10.42 2.89 17.18
C ILE A 9 11.56 2.05 16.64
N ASP A 10 11.21 1.00 15.92
CA ASP A 10 12.17 0.21 15.17
C ASP A 10 12.89 1.08 14.13
N SER A 11 14.20 0.87 13.97
CA SER A 11 15.02 1.54 12.96
C SER A 11 14.45 1.42 11.54
N SER A 12 13.86 0.27 11.19
CA SER A 12 13.22 0.02 9.90
C SER A 12 12.02 0.94 9.64
N ILE A 13 11.21 1.21 10.68
CA ILE A 13 10.07 2.12 10.62
C ILE A 13 10.58 3.55 10.45
N ALA A 14 11.56 3.95 11.25
CA ALA A 14 12.16 5.28 11.16
C ALA A 14 12.72 5.56 9.76
N ASP A 15 13.40 4.59 9.15
CA ASP A 15 13.96 4.72 7.81
C ASP A 15 12.88 4.73 6.73
N ARG A 16 11.80 3.95 6.90
CA ARG A 16 10.65 4.00 5.97
C ARG A 16 9.97 5.37 5.99
N VAL A 17 9.75 5.94 7.18
CA VAL A 17 9.13 7.27 7.33
C VAL A 17 10.02 8.36 6.74
N LYS A 18 11.33 8.30 6.96
CA LYS A 18 12.28 9.24 6.34
C LYS A 18 12.25 9.18 4.81
N ARG A 19 12.13 7.98 4.22
CA ARG A 19 11.99 7.84 2.75
C ARG A 19 10.70 8.47 2.27
N LEU A 20 9.57 8.19 2.94
CA LEU A 20 8.27 8.74 2.59
C LEU A 20 8.25 10.28 2.69
N ALA A 21 8.88 10.83 3.71
CA ALA A 21 9.06 12.28 3.88
C ALA A 21 9.82 12.90 2.69
N ARG A 22 10.89 12.24 2.21
CA ARG A 22 11.67 12.71 1.06
C ARG A 22 10.92 12.59 -0.27
N GLU A 23 10.18 11.50 -0.46
CA GLU A 23 9.40 11.26 -1.67
C GLU A 23 8.28 12.29 -1.85
N ARG A 24 7.68 12.74 -0.74
CA ARG A 24 6.55 13.68 -0.73
C ARG A 24 6.94 15.13 -0.40
N ASP A 25 8.20 15.39 -0.09
CA ASP A 25 8.72 16.67 0.43
C ASP A 25 7.94 17.17 1.67
N TRP A 26 7.63 16.24 2.59
CA TRP A 26 6.87 16.52 3.81
C TRP A 26 7.78 16.49 5.05
N PRO A 27 7.49 17.32 6.07
CA PRO A 27 8.17 17.20 7.34
C PRO A 27 7.79 15.87 8.01
N ILE A 28 8.75 15.25 8.71
CA ILE A 28 8.59 13.92 9.33
C ILE A 28 7.38 13.87 10.27
N ASN A 29 7.12 14.94 11.03
CA ASN A 29 5.98 15.01 11.93
C ASN A 29 4.65 14.89 11.19
N ASP A 30 4.52 15.56 10.03
CA ASP A 30 3.29 15.51 9.24
C ASP A 30 3.10 14.14 8.61
N VAL A 31 4.18 13.48 8.21
CA VAL A 31 4.14 12.08 7.73
C VAL A 31 3.63 11.15 8.84
N PHE A 32 4.14 11.27 10.07
CA PHE A 32 3.65 10.46 11.19
C PHE A 32 2.17 10.74 11.49
N LEU A 33 1.77 12.01 11.51
CA LEU A 33 0.38 12.38 11.74
C LEU A 33 -0.55 11.84 10.64
N HIS A 34 -0.13 11.93 9.38
CA HIS A 34 -0.85 11.37 8.24
C HIS A 34 -0.99 9.85 8.35
N LEU A 35 0.09 9.13 8.66
CA LEU A 35 0.05 7.67 8.85
C LEU A 35 -0.87 7.27 10.02
N ILE A 36 -0.88 8.02 11.12
CA ILE A 36 -1.79 7.76 12.24
C ILE A 36 -3.24 8.00 11.84
N LYS A 37 -3.54 9.11 11.14
CA LYS A 37 -4.90 9.39 10.63
C LYS A 37 -5.37 8.31 9.67
N GLN A 38 -4.50 7.87 8.76
CA GLN A 38 -4.78 6.79 7.82
C GLN A 38 -5.03 5.47 8.55
N ALA A 39 -4.23 5.12 9.57
CA ALA A 39 -4.44 3.91 10.37
C ALA A 39 -5.74 3.94 11.19
N LEU A 40 -6.19 5.13 11.59
CA LEU A 40 -7.47 5.34 12.27
C LEU A 40 -8.66 5.48 11.30
N GLY A 41 -8.44 5.39 9.98
CA GLY A 41 -9.49 5.56 8.97
C GLY A 41 -10.04 6.98 8.87
N MET A 42 -9.31 7.97 9.40
CA MET A 42 -9.67 9.39 9.35
C MET A 42 -9.23 10.07 8.06
N GLU A 43 -8.42 9.39 7.25
CA GLU A 43 -7.91 9.87 5.97
C GLU A 43 -8.00 8.72 4.95
N ASN A 44 -8.55 8.99 3.77
CA ASN A 44 -8.66 7.98 2.72
C ASN A 44 -7.25 7.67 2.20
N PRO A 45 -6.87 6.38 2.08
CA PRO A 45 -5.59 6.02 1.49
C PRO A 45 -5.53 6.59 0.07
N ASP A 46 -4.40 7.20 -0.28
CA ASP A 46 -4.19 7.66 -1.65
C ASP A 46 -4.42 6.50 -2.62
N PRO A 47 -5.17 6.72 -3.71
CA PRO A 47 -5.39 5.68 -4.69
C PRO A 47 -4.03 5.16 -5.18
N PRO A 48 -3.82 3.83 -5.20
CA PRO A 48 -2.55 3.27 -5.66
C PRO A 48 -2.28 3.80 -7.08
N MET A 49 -1.09 4.35 -7.29
CA MET A 49 -0.74 4.87 -8.61
C MET A 49 -0.77 3.68 -9.60
N PRO A 50 -1.21 3.87 -10.87
CA PRO A 50 -1.18 2.80 -11.87
C PRO A 50 0.27 2.34 -12.09
N GLY A 51 0.67 1.28 -11.38
CA GLY A 51 2.07 0.84 -11.21
C GLY A 51 2.37 0.29 -9.81
N ASP A 52 1.67 0.74 -8.77
CA ASP A 52 1.81 0.25 -7.38
C ASP A 52 1.23 -1.16 -7.16
N ILE A 53 0.46 -1.68 -8.13
CA ILE A 53 0.08 -3.11 -8.15
C ILE A 53 1.34 -3.98 -8.19
N ALA A 54 2.41 -3.54 -8.87
CA ALA A 54 3.70 -4.23 -8.87
C ALA A 54 4.44 -4.13 -7.52
N ARG A 55 4.11 -3.16 -6.67
CA ARG A 55 4.65 -3.03 -5.30
C ARG A 55 3.87 -3.86 -4.28
N LEU A 56 2.57 -4.05 -4.51
CA LEU A 56 1.75 -5.05 -3.81
C LEU A 56 2.22 -6.49 -4.08
N ALA A 57 2.84 -6.73 -5.25
CA ALA A 57 3.47 -8.02 -5.59
C ALA A 57 4.66 -8.37 -4.67
N GLY A 58 5.19 -7.43 -3.87
CA GLY A 58 6.21 -7.72 -2.84
C GLY A 58 5.65 -8.39 -1.57
N THR A 59 4.35 -8.65 -1.52
CA THR A 59 3.64 -9.31 -0.40
C THR A 59 3.13 -10.70 -0.76
N TRP A 60 3.40 -11.16 -1.97
CA TRP A 60 2.95 -12.43 -2.54
C TRP A 60 4.21 -13.25 -2.83
N GLU A 61 4.27 -14.51 -2.42
CA GLU A 61 5.35 -15.38 -2.86
C GLU A 61 5.25 -15.56 -4.39
N ASP A 62 6.38 -15.73 -5.08
CA ASP A 62 6.46 -15.77 -6.56
C ASP A 62 5.49 -16.78 -7.20
N ASP A 63 5.18 -17.86 -6.48
CA ASP A 63 4.24 -18.90 -6.90
C ASP A 63 2.77 -18.45 -6.81
N GLU A 64 2.41 -17.63 -5.82
CA GLU A 64 1.05 -17.11 -5.65
C GLU A 64 0.71 -16.07 -6.73
N SER A 65 1.69 -15.23 -7.07
CA SER A 65 1.57 -14.24 -8.15
C SER A 65 1.36 -14.90 -9.51
N LYS A 66 2.08 -16.01 -9.78
CA LYS A 66 1.90 -16.81 -11.00
C LYS A 66 0.53 -17.49 -11.05
N ALA A 67 0.12 -18.12 -9.94
CA ALA A 67 -1.17 -18.80 -9.87
C ALA A 67 -2.35 -17.85 -10.12
N LEU A 68 -2.31 -16.63 -9.57
CA LEU A 68 -3.35 -15.63 -9.81
C LEU A 68 -3.35 -15.15 -11.27
N ALA A 69 -2.18 -14.88 -11.84
CA ALA A 69 -2.07 -14.45 -13.24
C ALA A 69 -2.63 -15.51 -14.20
N GLU A 70 -2.40 -16.79 -13.91
CA GLU A 70 -2.95 -17.91 -14.67
C GLU A 70 -4.47 -18.01 -14.51
N ALA A 71 -5.00 -17.92 -13.28
CA ALA A 71 -6.43 -17.94 -13.01
C ALA A 71 -7.19 -16.78 -13.70
N MET A 72 -6.62 -15.57 -13.65
CA MET A 72 -7.21 -14.40 -14.32
C MET A 72 -7.18 -14.52 -15.84
N ASN A 73 -6.18 -15.19 -16.42
CA ASN A 73 -6.13 -15.46 -17.85
C ASN A 73 -7.13 -16.55 -18.27
N ALA A 74 -7.31 -17.58 -17.45
CA ALA A 74 -8.34 -18.60 -17.67
C ALA A 74 -9.75 -17.98 -17.66
N LEU A 75 -10.02 -17.05 -16.74
CA LEU A 75 -11.31 -16.36 -16.64
C LEU A 75 -11.63 -15.50 -17.88
N LYS A 76 -10.62 -14.88 -18.50
CA LYS A 76 -10.78 -14.08 -19.74
C LYS A 76 -11.13 -14.92 -20.97
N GLY A 77 -10.88 -16.22 -20.92
CA GLY A 77 -11.20 -17.16 -22.00
C GLY A 77 -12.62 -17.73 -21.92
N LEU A 78 -13.37 -17.41 -20.86
CA LEU A 78 -14.74 -17.88 -20.74
C LEU A 78 -15.66 -17.10 -21.70
N PRO A 79 -16.49 -17.79 -22.49
CA PRO A 79 -17.52 -17.13 -23.28
C PRO A 79 -18.50 -16.43 -22.32
N ASP A 80 -18.92 -15.21 -22.67
CA ASP A 80 -19.99 -14.51 -21.97
C ASP A 80 -21.21 -15.44 -21.90
N ASP A 81 -21.69 -15.69 -20.69
CA ASP A 81 -22.86 -16.53 -20.42
C ASP A 81 -24.05 -15.89 -21.13
N GLN A 82 -24.39 -16.39 -22.33
CA GLN A 82 -25.55 -15.91 -23.06
C GLN A 82 -26.79 -16.40 -22.32
N PRO A 83 -27.67 -15.50 -21.84
CA PRO A 83 -28.91 -15.92 -21.20
C PRO A 83 -29.79 -16.62 -22.26
N TYR A 84 -30.22 -17.85 -21.95
CA TYR A 84 -31.20 -18.63 -22.72
C TYR A 84 -32.54 -17.89 -22.88
#